data_AF-A0A935I4F5-F1
#
_entry.id   AF-A0A935I4F5-F1
#
_cell.length_a   1.000
_cell.length_b   1.000
_cell.length_c   1.000
_cell.angle_alpha   90.00
_cell.angle_beta   90.00
_cell.angle_gamma   90.00
#
_symmetry.space_group_name_H-M   'P 1'
#
loop_
_entity.id
_entity.type
_entity.pdbx_description
1 polymer ?
#
loop_
_entity_poly.entity_id
_entity_poly.type
_entity_poly.pdbx_seq_one_letter_code
_entity_poly.pdbx_strand_id
1 'polypeptide(L)'
;MNFYKSSFYSSMYTLINMISGLIITKITATMVGPSGTAYVGEFGNVVVILSLLSTASIGTGIVKYVSEYKNKPNELKKLIQTAFGLILMFSIPISLLILFSSKFLTVWTFGNLDFRIVFILLGFLLISISMYQLFVGMLSGFQEVKFLAAVNIVASVINLVITIILLYQYKVIGALISNIIFNSLSTVFSLVALRKLGYLKKNFCNVR
;
A
#
# COMPACT_ATOMS: atom_id res chain seq x y z
N MET A 1 -2.75 -18.45 -22.86
CA MET A 1 -1.79 -18.48 -21.73
C MET A 1 -2.45 -19.18 -20.56
N ASN A 2 -1.78 -20.16 -19.95
CA ASN A 2 -2.37 -21.09 -18.98
C ASN A 2 -2.87 -20.37 -17.71
N PHE A 3 -4.19 -20.19 -17.58
CA PHE A 3 -4.88 -19.73 -16.37
C PHE A 3 -4.36 -20.42 -15.11
N TYR A 4 -4.08 -21.73 -15.21
CA TYR A 4 -3.52 -22.52 -14.12
C TYR A 4 -2.21 -21.96 -13.55
N LYS A 5 -1.30 -21.45 -14.40
CA LYS A 5 -0.04 -20.85 -13.93
C LYS A 5 -0.31 -19.52 -13.23
N SER A 6 -1.16 -18.67 -13.78
CA SER A 6 -1.51 -17.38 -13.15
C SER A 6 -2.18 -17.57 -11.79
N SER A 7 -3.15 -18.47 -11.67
CA SER A 7 -3.78 -18.79 -10.40
C SER A 7 -2.79 -19.37 -9.38
N PHE A 8 -1.85 -20.20 -9.83
CA PHE A 8 -0.82 -20.78 -8.95
C PHE A 8 0.17 -19.73 -8.41
N TYR A 9 0.59 -18.76 -9.22
CA TYR A 9 1.41 -17.66 -8.72
C TYR A 9 0.62 -16.76 -7.77
N SER A 10 -0.68 -16.55 -8.04
CA SER A 10 -1.53 -15.76 -7.16
C SER A 10 -1.75 -16.37 -5.79
N SER A 11 -2.05 -17.66 -5.76
CA SER A 11 -2.19 -18.39 -4.50
C SER A 11 -0.88 -18.43 -3.73
N MET A 12 0.24 -18.65 -4.40
CA MET A 12 1.57 -18.69 -3.76
C MET A 12 1.93 -17.36 -3.08
N TYR A 13 1.78 -16.22 -3.76
CA TYR A 13 2.09 -14.93 -3.12
C TYR A 13 1.11 -14.63 -1.98
N THR A 14 -0.17 -15.00 -2.13
CA THR A 14 -1.19 -14.75 -1.10
C THR A 14 -0.88 -15.57 0.16
N LEU A 15 -0.46 -16.82 0.00
CA LEU A 15 0.00 -17.66 1.11
C LEU A 15 1.23 -17.06 1.81
N ILE A 16 2.22 -16.59 1.05
CA ILE A 16 3.42 -15.95 1.62
C ILE A 16 3.05 -14.68 2.40
N ASN A 17 2.17 -13.84 1.86
CA ASN A 17 1.68 -12.64 2.53
C ASN A 17 0.91 -13.00 3.82
N MET A 18 0.07 -14.04 3.76
CA MET A 18 -0.69 -14.52 4.91
C MET A 18 0.23 -15.04 6.02
N ILE A 19 1.20 -15.90 5.69
CA ILE A 19 2.18 -16.42 6.64
C ILE A 19 3.01 -15.28 7.25
N SER A 20 3.47 -14.34 6.43
CA SER A 20 4.23 -13.17 6.89
C SER A 20 3.40 -12.31 7.85
N GLY A 21 2.12 -12.09 7.52
CA GLY A 21 1.18 -11.37 8.37
C GLY A 21 0.99 -12.06 9.72
N LEU A 22 0.79 -13.39 9.72
CA LEU A 22 0.67 -14.18 10.95
C LEU A 22 1.94 -14.11 11.82
N ILE A 23 3.12 -14.17 11.21
CA ILE A 23 4.39 -14.03 11.92
C ILE A 23 4.48 -12.65 12.59
N ILE A 24 4.15 -11.58 11.86
CA ILE A 24 4.14 -10.22 12.40
C ILE A 24 3.17 -10.10 13.57
N THR A 25 1.93 -10.60 13.41
CA THR A 25 0.91 -10.58 14.48
C THR A 25 1.33 -11.40 15.70
N LYS A 26 2.01 -12.53 15.50
CA LYS A 26 2.52 -13.35 16.61
C LYS A 26 3.65 -12.64 17.35
N ILE A 27 4.61 -12.05 16.63
CA ILE A 27 5.73 -11.33 17.23
C ILE A 27 5.22 -10.12 18.02
N THR A 28 4.30 -9.34 17.45
CA THR A 28 3.68 -8.20 18.16
C THR A 28 2.95 -8.68 19.41
N ALA A 29 2.19 -9.76 19.35
CA ALA A 29 1.52 -10.32 20.53
C ALA A 29 2.50 -10.70 21.66
N THR A 30 3.63 -11.33 21.32
CA THR A 30 4.61 -11.76 22.31
C THR A 30 5.41 -10.62 22.93
N MET A 31 5.75 -9.58 22.16
CA MET A 31 6.62 -8.49 22.61
C MET A 31 5.85 -7.33 23.23
N VAL A 32 4.63 -7.07 22.74
CA VAL A 32 3.83 -5.90 23.11
C VAL A 32 2.64 -6.28 24.01
N GLY A 33 2.21 -7.54 23.97
CA GLY A 33 1.07 -8.04 24.73
C GLY A 33 -0.29 -7.75 24.05
N PRO A 34 -1.40 -8.27 24.61
CA PRO A 34 -2.74 -8.23 23.99
C PRO A 34 -3.26 -6.81 23.73
N SER A 35 -2.96 -5.87 24.63
CA SER A 35 -3.39 -4.49 24.55
C SER A 35 -2.75 -3.76 23.37
N GLY A 36 -1.45 -3.90 23.15
CA GLY A 36 -0.82 -3.23 22.00
C GLY A 36 -1.00 -3.95 20.67
N THR A 37 -1.33 -5.25 20.64
CA THR A 37 -1.83 -5.88 19.41
C THR A 37 -3.18 -5.33 18.98
N ALA A 38 -4.07 -5.01 19.92
CA ALA A 38 -5.34 -4.37 19.63
C ALA A 38 -5.11 -2.99 18.97
N TYR A 39 -4.20 -2.19 19.54
CA TYR A 39 -3.79 -0.90 18.99
C TYR A 39 -3.23 -0.99 17.56
N VAL A 40 -2.37 -1.98 17.28
CA VAL A 40 -1.84 -2.20 15.92
C VAL A 40 -2.95 -2.58 14.93
N GLY A 41 -3.89 -3.43 15.35
CA GLY A 41 -5.04 -3.82 14.53
C GLY A 41 -5.98 -2.66 14.24
N GLU A 42 -6.31 -1.87 15.25
CA GLU A 42 -7.20 -0.72 15.13
C GLU A 42 -6.60 0.36 14.24
N PHE A 43 -5.31 0.64 14.40
CA PHE A 43 -4.59 1.52 13.49
C PHE A 43 -4.60 1.01 12.05
N GLY A 44 -4.37 -0.30 11.85
CA GLY A 44 -4.44 -0.92 10.53
C GLY A 44 -5.79 -0.69 9.84
N ASN A 45 -6.89 -0.86 10.58
CA ASN A 45 -8.24 -0.59 10.07
C ASN A 45 -8.43 0.88 9.69
N VAL A 46 -7.96 1.81 10.53
CA VAL A 46 -8.01 3.25 10.23
C VAL A 46 -7.21 3.57 8.96
N VAL A 47 -6.00 3.01 8.80
CA VAL A 47 -5.20 3.18 7.58
C VAL A 47 -5.95 2.70 6.35
N VAL A 48 -6.60 1.52 6.43
CA VAL A 48 -7.39 0.97 5.32
C VAL A 48 -8.53 1.92 4.95
N ILE A 49 -9.33 2.36 5.92
CA ILE A 49 -10.46 3.28 5.67
C ILE A 49 -9.98 4.58 5.05
N LEU A 50 -8.93 5.20 5.62
CA LEU A 50 -8.37 6.45 5.09
C LEU A 50 -7.81 6.27 3.68
N SER A 51 -7.20 5.13 3.39
CA SER A 51 -6.68 4.81 2.06
C SER A 51 -7.77 4.56 1.01
N LEU A 52 -8.91 3.99 1.43
CA LEU A 52 -10.07 3.80 0.56
C LEU A 52 -10.71 5.15 0.20
N LEU A 53 -10.82 6.04 1.19
CA LEU A 53 -11.29 7.41 0.97
C LEU A 53 -10.32 8.19 0.09
N SER A 54 -9.01 8.06 0.30
CA SER A 54 -7.98 8.80 -0.45
C SER A 54 -7.87 8.37 -1.92
N THR A 55 -8.16 7.11 -2.21
CA THR A 55 -8.13 6.58 -3.58
C THR A 55 -9.50 6.54 -4.24
N ALA A 56 -10.58 6.84 -3.51
CA ALA A 56 -11.96 6.68 -3.98
C ALA A 56 -12.23 5.29 -4.61
N SER A 57 -11.56 4.23 -4.12
CA SER A 57 -11.56 2.87 -4.69
C SER A 57 -11.11 2.77 -6.16
N ILE A 58 -10.44 3.78 -6.70
CA ILE A 58 -9.86 3.74 -8.06
C ILE A 58 -8.80 2.65 -8.17
N GLY A 59 -8.05 2.36 -7.09
CA GLY A 59 -7.03 1.31 -7.05
C GLY A 59 -7.56 -0.09 -7.39
N THR A 60 -8.82 -0.40 -7.06
CA THR A 60 -9.46 -1.69 -7.41
C THR A 60 -10.18 -1.61 -8.76
N GLY A 61 -10.80 -0.47 -9.09
CA GLY A 61 -11.48 -0.26 -10.38
C GLY A 61 -10.53 -0.23 -11.58
N ILE A 62 -9.31 0.30 -11.40
CA ILE A 62 -8.32 0.44 -12.49
C ILE A 62 -7.87 -0.91 -13.04
N VAL A 63 -7.93 -1.98 -12.25
CA VAL A 63 -7.58 -3.35 -12.68
C VAL A 63 -8.42 -3.77 -13.89
N LYS A 64 -9.74 -3.53 -13.84
CA LYS A 64 -10.67 -3.87 -14.92
C LYS A 64 -10.37 -3.05 -16.17
N TYR A 65 -10.29 -1.73 -16.03
CA TYR A 65 -10.09 -0.85 -17.17
C TYR A 65 -8.71 -1.05 -17.84
N VAL A 66 -7.64 -1.24 -17.06
CA VAL A 66 -6.32 -1.55 -17.62
C VAL A 66 -6.33 -2.87 -18.39
N SER A 67 -7.07 -3.88 -17.91
CA SER A 67 -7.17 -5.17 -18.61
C SER A 67 -7.90 -5.07 -19.95
N GLU A 68 -8.87 -4.15 -20.06
CA GLU A 68 -9.70 -3.92 -21.25
C GLU A 68 -8.98 -3.03 -22.29
N TYR A 69 -8.29 -1.99 -21.83
CA TYR A 69 -7.58 -1.04 -22.69
C TYR A 69 -6.11 -1.40 -22.96
N LYS A 70 -5.64 -2.59 -22.55
CA LYS A 70 -4.24 -3.02 -22.75
C LYS A 70 -3.75 -2.97 -24.20
N ASN A 71 -4.66 -3.13 -25.17
CA ASN A 71 -4.34 -3.14 -26.60
C ASN A 71 -4.40 -1.74 -27.24
N LYS A 72 -4.81 -0.70 -26.50
CA LYS A 72 -4.97 0.68 -27.00
C LYS A 72 -4.08 1.64 -26.20
N PRO A 73 -2.83 1.91 -26.65
CA PRO A 73 -1.85 2.65 -25.86
C PRO A 73 -2.28 4.10 -25.54
N ASN A 74 -3.00 4.75 -26.45
CA ASN A 74 -3.47 6.13 -26.26
C ASN A 74 -4.59 6.25 -25.21
N GLU A 75 -5.55 5.31 -25.20
CA GLU A 75 -6.63 5.29 -24.21
C GLU A 75 -6.12 4.87 -22.84
N LEU A 76 -5.19 3.91 -22.79
CA LEU A 76 -4.54 3.50 -21.56
C LEU A 76 -3.76 4.65 -20.90
N LYS A 77 -3.03 5.45 -21.70
CA LYS A 77 -2.29 6.60 -21.19
C LYS A 77 -3.22 7.66 -20.59
N LYS A 78 -4.32 7.97 -21.28
CA LYS A 78 -5.34 8.90 -20.76
C LYS A 78 -5.95 8.38 -19.46
N LEU A 79 -6.32 7.09 -19.41
CA LEU A 79 -6.88 6.46 -18.22
C LEU A 79 -5.94 6.55 -17.02
N ILE A 80 -4.65 6.25 -17.21
CA ILE A 80 -3.62 6.33 -16.18
C ILE A 80 -3.45 7.78 -15.68
N GLN A 81 -3.43 8.74 -16.60
CA GLN A 81 -3.32 10.17 -16.25
C GLN A 81 -4.53 10.66 -15.45
N THR A 82 -5.75 10.28 -15.87
CA THR A 82 -6.98 10.62 -15.15
C THR A 82 -7.01 9.98 -13.77
N ALA A 83 -6.63 8.70 -13.65
CA ALA A 83 -6.57 8.00 -12.36
C ALA A 83 -5.56 8.66 -11.41
N PHE A 84 -4.38 9.03 -11.92
CA PHE A 84 -3.37 9.72 -11.12
C PHE A 84 -3.84 11.10 -10.66
N GLY A 85 -4.46 11.87 -11.55
CA GLY A 85 -5.04 13.18 -11.23
C GLY A 85 -6.13 13.10 -10.17
N LEU A 86 -7.06 12.13 -10.30
CA LEU A 86 -8.13 11.91 -9.33
C LEU A 86 -7.57 11.50 -7.95
N ILE A 87 -6.62 10.55 -7.91
CA ILE A 87 -6.05 10.12 -6.63
C ILE A 87 -5.28 11.27 -5.96
N LEU A 88 -4.56 12.12 -6.70
CA LEU A 88 -3.96 13.31 -6.11
C LEU A 88 -5.02 14.28 -5.56
N MET A 89 -6.10 14.50 -6.32
CA MET A 89 -7.18 15.39 -5.94
C MET A 89 -7.90 14.93 -4.66
N PHE A 90 -8.03 13.63 -4.42
CA PHE A 90 -8.61 13.08 -3.18
C PHE A 90 -7.59 12.93 -2.05
N SER A 91 -6.38 12.44 -2.35
CA SER A 91 -5.37 12.16 -1.32
C SER A 91 -4.81 13.42 -0.63
N ILE A 92 -4.66 14.54 -1.35
CA ILE A 92 -4.18 15.82 -0.77
C ILE A 92 -5.13 16.35 0.31
N PRO A 93 -6.43 16.58 0.05
CA PRO A 93 -7.35 17.10 1.07
C PRO A 93 -7.52 16.13 2.23
N ILE A 94 -7.51 14.81 1.99
CA ILE A 94 -7.62 13.82 3.06
C ILE A 94 -6.36 13.78 3.92
N SER A 95 -5.17 13.85 3.31
CA SER A 95 -3.90 14.02 4.03
C SER A 95 -3.93 15.27 4.92
N LEU A 96 -4.41 16.39 4.38
CA LEU A 96 -4.51 17.64 5.13
C LEU A 96 -5.51 17.53 6.29
N LEU A 97 -6.67 16.91 6.05
CA LEU A 97 -7.69 16.64 7.07
C LEU A 97 -7.12 15.81 8.22
N ILE A 98 -6.30 14.78 7.93
CA ILE A 98 -5.67 13.95 8.94
C ILE A 98 -4.65 14.75 9.77
N LEU A 99 -3.88 15.63 9.13
CA LEU A 99 -2.91 16.47 9.85
C LEU A 99 -3.61 17.42 10.83
N PHE A 100 -4.67 18.10 10.38
CA PHE A 100 -5.46 19.00 11.22
C PHE A 100 -6.22 18.25 12.33
N SER A 101 -6.84 17.11 12.00
CA SER A 101 -7.61 16.27 12.93
C SER A 101 -6.76 15.24 13.67
N SER A 102 -5.43 15.33 13.61
CA SER A 102 -4.51 14.32 14.18
C SER A 102 -4.74 14.08 15.66
N LYS A 103 -5.01 15.13 16.45
CA LYS A 103 -5.37 15.01 17.87
C LYS A 103 -6.68 14.24 18.08
N PHE A 104 -7.70 14.56 17.30
CA PHE A 104 -9.02 13.93 17.42
C PHE A 104 -8.97 12.46 17.02
N LEU A 105 -8.31 12.13 15.90
CA LEU A 105 -8.13 10.74 15.46
C LEU A 105 -7.33 9.93 16.47
N THR A 106 -6.29 10.50 17.08
CA THR A 106 -5.49 9.77 18.07
C THR A 106 -6.31 9.40 19.30
N VAL A 107 -7.13 10.31 19.82
CA VAL A 107 -8.01 10.04 20.97
C VAL A 107 -9.15 9.09 20.60
N TRP A 108 -9.71 9.22 19.40
CA TRP A 108 -10.79 8.36 18.93
C TRP A 108 -10.32 6.91 18.70
N THR A 109 -9.11 6.71 18.19
CA THR A 109 -8.54 5.39 17.86
C THR A 109 -7.83 4.72 19.04
N PHE A 110 -7.10 5.48 19.86
CA PHE A 110 -6.25 4.89 20.93
C PHE A 110 -6.67 5.28 22.34
N GLY A 111 -7.56 6.28 22.51
CA GLY A 111 -7.92 6.82 23.82
C GLY A 111 -6.83 7.64 24.52
N ASN A 112 -5.61 7.69 23.98
CA ASN A 112 -4.43 8.34 24.58
C ASN A 112 -3.66 9.18 23.56
N LEU A 113 -3.11 10.33 24.00
CA LEU A 113 -2.41 11.28 23.13
C LEU A 113 -0.98 10.86 22.72
N ASP A 114 -0.43 9.81 23.33
CA ASP A 114 0.96 9.38 23.13
C ASP A 114 1.26 8.96 21.69
N PHE A 115 0.25 8.56 20.91
CA PHE A 115 0.40 8.08 19.53
C PHE A 115 0.25 9.17 18.46
N ARG A 116 0.20 10.45 18.84
CA ARG A 116 -0.04 11.57 17.89
C ARG A 116 0.96 11.60 16.73
N ILE A 117 2.22 11.24 16.99
CA ILE A 117 3.27 11.24 15.96
C ILE A 117 2.98 10.27 14.81
N VAL A 118 2.29 9.17 15.10
CA VAL A 118 1.91 8.14 14.12
C VAL A 118 0.90 8.70 13.13
N PHE A 119 -0.09 9.47 13.59
CA PHE A 119 -1.08 10.09 12.71
C PHE A 119 -0.50 11.24 11.87
N ILE A 120 0.47 11.98 12.40
CA ILE A 120 1.18 13.01 11.63
C ILE A 120 1.98 12.37 10.49
N LEU A 121 2.71 11.28 10.79
CA LEU A 121 3.41 10.48 9.79
C LEU A 121 2.45 9.88 8.76
N LEU A 122 1.30 9.36 9.21
CA LEU A 122 0.28 8.80 8.33
C LEU A 122 -0.25 9.86 7.36
N GLY A 123 -0.57 11.06 7.84
CA GLY A 123 -1.01 12.17 6.98
C GLY A 123 0.04 12.45 5.90
N PHE A 124 1.29 12.68 6.30
CA PHE A 124 2.38 12.99 5.36
C PHE A 124 2.61 11.88 4.33
N LEU A 125 2.51 10.61 4.75
CA LEU A 125 2.79 9.45 3.89
C LEU A 125 1.55 8.93 3.15
N LEU A 126 0.34 9.43 3.45
CA LEU A 126 -0.91 8.95 2.84
C LEU A 126 -0.91 9.08 1.32
N ILE A 127 -0.33 10.16 0.79
CA ILE A 127 -0.19 10.36 -0.66
C ILE A 127 0.65 9.23 -1.26
N SER A 128 1.74 8.84 -0.58
CA SER A 128 2.58 7.72 -1.00
C SER A 128 1.79 6.40 -0.98
N ILE A 129 1.04 6.13 0.09
CA ILE A 129 0.21 4.92 0.21
C ILE A 129 -0.83 4.85 -0.91
N SER A 130 -1.47 5.99 -1.23
CA SER A 130 -2.47 6.08 -2.29
C SER A 130 -1.88 5.79 -3.67
N MET A 131 -0.65 6.25 -3.91
CA MET A 131 0.09 5.96 -5.14
C MET A 131 0.47 4.49 -5.25
N TYR A 132 0.91 3.87 -4.16
CA TYR A 132 1.19 2.44 -4.13
C TYR A 132 -0.01 1.61 -4.57
N GLN A 133 -1.20 1.91 -4.04
CA GLN A 133 -2.43 1.19 -4.40
C GLN A 133 -2.75 1.32 -5.89
N LEU A 134 -2.57 2.50 -6.48
CA LEU A 134 -2.75 2.70 -7.92
C LEU A 134 -1.74 1.88 -8.74
N PHE A 135 -0.47 1.84 -8.34
CA PHE A 135 0.54 1.04 -9.05
C PHE A 135 0.29 -0.46 -8.96
N VAL A 136 -0.07 -0.96 -7.78
CA VAL A 136 -0.46 -2.37 -7.60
C VAL A 136 -1.71 -2.70 -8.41
N GLY A 137 -2.70 -1.80 -8.45
CA GLY A 137 -3.88 -1.94 -9.30
C GLY A 137 -3.53 -2.03 -10.79
N MET A 138 -2.65 -1.15 -11.28
CA MET A 138 -2.17 -1.21 -12.67
C MET A 138 -1.45 -2.53 -12.96
N LEU A 139 -0.50 -2.93 -12.10
CA LEU A 139 0.22 -4.20 -12.24
C LEU A 139 -0.73 -5.41 -12.24
N SER A 140 -1.75 -5.37 -11.40
CA SER A 140 -2.81 -6.40 -11.36
C SER A 140 -3.60 -6.44 -12.68
N GLY A 141 -3.93 -5.27 -13.24
CA GLY A 141 -4.69 -5.16 -14.50
C GLY A 141 -3.93 -5.65 -15.73
N PHE A 142 -2.61 -5.56 -15.74
CA PHE A 142 -1.77 -6.10 -16.82
C PHE A 142 -1.67 -7.63 -16.82
N GLN A 143 -2.22 -8.31 -15.80
CA GLN A 143 -2.16 -9.78 -15.66
C GLN A 143 -0.72 -10.36 -15.62
N GLU A 144 0.28 -9.54 -15.32
CA GLU A 144 1.68 -9.97 -15.10
C GLU A 144 1.85 -10.52 -13.68
N VAL A 145 1.12 -11.60 -13.38
CA VAL A 145 1.01 -12.19 -12.04
C VAL A 145 2.38 -12.58 -11.47
N LYS A 146 3.32 -13.01 -12.33
CA LYS A 146 4.68 -13.34 -11.92
C LYS A 146 5.43 -12.14 -11.32
N PHE A 147 5.28 -10.98 -11.95
CA PHE A 147 5.96 -9.76 -11.50
C PHE A 147 5.29 -9.20 -10.25
N LEU A 148 3.96 -9.25 -10.20
CA LEU A 148 3.19 -8.86 -9.02
C LEU A 148 3.52 -9.73 -7.80
N ALA A 149 3.64 -11.04 -7.99
CA ALA A 149 4.07 -11.97 -6.96
C ALA A 149 5.48 -11.62 -6.46
N ALA A 150 6.44 -11.36 -7.36
CA ALA A 150 7.79 -10.98 -6.97
C ALA A 150 7.84 -9.67 -6.15
N VAL A 151 7.09 -8.65 -6.57
CA VAL A 151 7.01 -7.36 -5.84
C VAL A 151 6.42 -7.57 -4.45
N ASN A 152 5.33 -8.33 -4.32
CA ASN A 152 4.69 -8.58 -3.03
C ASN A 152 5.57 -9.42 -2.10
N ILE A 153 6.22 -10.47 -2.61
CA ILE A 153 7.12 -11.31 -1.81
C ILE A 153 8.29 -10.49 -1.27
N VAL A 154 8.94 -9.69 -2.14
CA VAL A 154 10.04 -8.79 -1.71
C VAL A 154 9.54 -7.77 -0.70
N ALA A 155 8.38 -7.17 -0.94
CA ALA A 155 7.76 -6.23 -0.02
C ALA A 155 7.48 -6.88 1.35
N SER A 156 6.88 -8.07 1.39
CA SER A 156 6.58 -8.77 2.65
C SER A 156 7.82 -9.15 3.44
N VAL A 157 8.89 -9.61 2.77
CA VAL A 157 10.16 -9.91 3.46
C VAL A 157 10.76 -8.64 4.05
N ILE A 158 10.79 -7.54 3.28
CA ILE A 158 11.28 -6.24 3.76
C ILE A 158 10.42 -5.72 4.93
N ASN A 159 9.10 -5.87 4.85
CA ASN A 159 8.19 -5.50 5.93
C ASN A 159 8.56 -6.23 7.22
N LEU A 160 8.73 -7.55 7.13
CA LEU A 160 9.02 -8.40 8.27
C LEU A 160 10.32 -7.96 8.97
N VAL A 161 11.37 -7.66 8.20
CA VAL A 161 12.66 -7.17 8.73
C VAL A 161 12.50 -5.80 9.39
N ILE A 162 11.84 -4.85 8.73
CA ILE A 162 11.62 -3.49 9.27
C ILE A 162 10.79 -3.55 10.56
N THR A 163 9.71 -4.33 10.56
CA THR A 163 8.86 -4.51 11.73
C THR A 163 9.67 -5.08 12.90
N ILE A 164 10.47 -6.14 12.70
CA ILE A 164 11.29 -6.72 13.79
C ILE A 164 12.24 -5.66 14.39
N ILE A 165 12.95 -4.90 13.55
CA ILE A 165 13.92 -3.91 14.01
C ILE A 165 13.24 -2.80 14.82
N LEU A 166 12.15 -2.24 14.30
CA LEU A 166 11.44 -1.13 14.96
C LEU A 166 10.72 -1.57 16.24
N LEU A 167 10.24 -2.80 16.27
CA LEU A 167 9.55 -3.38 17.43
C LEU A 167 10.54 -3.56 18.60
N TYR A 168 11.79 -3.91 18.30
CA TYR A 168 12.85 -4.01 19.30
C TYR A 168 13.24 -2.66 19.93
N GLN A 169 13.21 -1.56 19.16
CA GLN A 169 13.56 -0.23 19.68
C GLN A 169 12.40 0.51 20.35
N TYR A 170 11.20 0.48 19.75
CA TYR A 170 10.10 1.40 20.10
C TYR A 170 8.80 0.69 20.51
N LYS A 171 8.81 -0.64 20.71
CA LYS A 171 7.65 -1.45 21.13
C LYS A 171 6.40 -1.17 20.27
N VAL A 172 5.33 -0.64 20.86
CA VAL A 172 4.02 -0.39 20.20
C VAL A 172 4.14 0.69 19.13
N ILE A 173 4.82 1.80 19.45
CA ILE A 173 5.00 2.94 18.54
C ILE A 173 5.84 2.50 17.33
N GLY A 174 6.84 1.64 17.58
CA GLY A 174 7.66 1.03 16.52
C GLY A 174 6.85 0.20 15.55
N ALA A 175 5.94 -0.65 16.05
CA ALA A 175 5.06 -1.45 15.20
C ALA A 175 4.15 -0.57 14.32
N LEU A 176 3.58 0.49 14.89
CA LEU A 176 2.72 1.44 14.17
C LEU A 176 3.47 2.19 13.07
N ILE A 177 4.65 2.74 13.39
CA ILE A 177 5.50 3.44 12.43
C ILE A 177 5.99 2.49 11.33
N SER A 178 6.32 1.24 11.68
CA SER A 178 6.78 0.24 10.71
C SER A 178 5.76 0.02 9.60
N ASN A 179 4.47 0.00 9.92
CA ASN A 179 3.40 -0.17 8.93
C ASN A 179 3.36 1.02 7.94
N ILE A 180 3.51 2.24 8.43
CA ILE A 180 3.48 3.43 7.56
C ILE A 180 4.74 3.47 6.67
N ILE A 181 5.91 3.21 7.25
CA ILE A 181 7.18 3.14 6.52
C ILE A 181 7.13 2.05 5.46
N PHE A 182 6.60 0.88 5.80
CA PHE A 182 6.45 -0.24 4.87
C PHE A 182 5.62 0.15 3.65
N ASN A 183 4.45 0.76 3.87
CA ASN A 183 3.61 1.18 2.75
C ASN A 183 4.30 2.23 1.88
N SER A 184 5.02 3.19 2.49
CA SER A 184 5.76 4.21 1.73
C SER A 184 6.94 3.62 0.93
N LEU A 185 7.69 2.69 1.53
CA LEU A 185 8.79 2.00 0.85
C LEU A 185 8.27 1.13 -0.30
N SER A 186 7.13 0.47 -0.09
CA SER A 186 6.44 -0.32 -1.11
C SER A 186 6.00 0.52 -2.30
N THR A 187 5.61 1.78 -2.10
CA THR A 187 5.39 2.74 -3.19
C THR A 187 6.62 2.87 -4.08
N VAL A 188 7.80 3.07 -3.48
CA VAL A 188 9.05 3.24 -4.24
C VAL A 188 9.38 1.96 -5.01
N PHE A 189 9.23 0.79 -4.39
CA PHE A 189 9.43 -0.50 -5.08
C PHE A 189 8.46 -0.70 -6.24
N SER A 190 7.18 -0.39 -6.06
CA SER A 190 6.18 -0.49 -7.13
C SER A 190 6.48 0.48 -8.29
N LEU A 191 7.02 1.66 -8.01
CA LEU A 191 7.39 2.65 -9.00
C LEU A 191 8.63 2.22 -9.80
N VAL A 192 9.64 1.66 -9.11
CA VAL A 192 10.83 1.05 -9.74
C VAL A 192 10.43 -0.16 -10.59
N ALA A 193 9.52 -0.99 -10.09
CA ALA A 193 8.95 -2.14 -10.80
C ALA A 193 8.24 -1.70 -12.10
N LEU A 194 7.40 -0.65 -12.02
CA LEU A 194 6.73 -0.08 -13.20
C LEU A 194 7.72 0.49 -14.22
N ARG A 195 8.81 1.12 -13.75
CA ARG A 195 9.88 1.63 -14.63
C ARG A 195 10.66 0.49 -15.29
N LYS A 196 10.98 -0.59 -14.56
CA LYS A 196 11.68 -1.78 -15.08
C LYS A 196 10.84 -2.54 -16.11
N LEU A 197 9.52 -2.58 -15.95
CA LEU A 197 8.61 -3.18 -16.94
C LEU A 197 8.60 -2.44 -18.28
N GLY A 198 9.25 -1.27 -18.42
CA GLY A 198 9.45 -0.62 -19.72
C GLY A 198 8.18 -0.08 -20.37
N TYR A 199 6.98 -0.32 -19.83
CA TYR A 199 5.71 0.14 -20.38
C TYR A 199 5.51 1.66 -20.22
N LEU A 200 6.08 2.27 -19.17
CA LEU A 200 6.19 3.72 -19.08
C LEU A 200 7.21 4.28 -20.10
N LYS A 201 8.30 3.56 -20.41
CA LYS A 201 9.36 4.07 -21.30
C LYS A 201 9.04 3.88 -22.80
N LYS A 202 8.32 2.82 -23.18
CA LYS A 202 8.00 2.52 -24.59
C LYS A 202 6.79 3.30 -25.13
N ASN A 203 5.84 3.70 -24.27
CA ASN A 203 4.64 4.43 -24.68
C ASN A 203 4.60 5.93 -24.30
N PHE A 204 5.45 6.42 -23.36
CA PHE A 204 5.50 7.86 -23.07
C PHE A 204 6.52 8.64 -23.91
N CYS A 205 7.60 8.01 -24.39
CA CYS A 205 8.68 8.70 -25.11
C CYS A 205 8.64 8.56 -26.64
N ASN A 206 7.64 7.90 -27.22
CA ASN A 206 7.55 7.70 -28.67
C ASN A 206 6.28 8.32 -29.32
N VAL A 207 5.72 9.34 -28.69
CA VAL A 207 4.82 10.27 -29.37
C VAL A 207 5.58 11.59 -29.49
N ARG A 208 6.33 11.67 -30.58
CA ARG A 208 6.77 12.94 -31.16
C ARG A 208 5.57 13.58 -31.85
#